data_AF-A0A7S2UYB3-F1
#
_entry.id   AF-A0A7S2UYB3-F1
#
_cell.length_a   1.000
_cell.length_b   1.000
_cell.length_c   1.000
_cell.angle_alpha   90.00
_cell.angle_beta   90.00
_cell.angle_gamma   90.00
#
_symmetry.space_group_name_H-M   'P 1'
#
loop_
_entity.id
_entity.type
_entity.pdbx_description
1 polymer ?
#
loop_
_entity_poly.entity_id
_entity_poly.type
_entity_poly.pdbx_seq_one_letter_code
_entity_poly.pdbx_strand_id
1 'polypeptide(L)'
;GNGEPLTIEYTEPLPLQDFYTMIDDHLECRQQLLAHQSELNDCSHQFRIIEKRLLVRFKDRNPAPLAHLDTLMEESYKRLLELANQVEGVQKRLKLAANALSCTTYLILMLIRYRFGLDDKNYDMLEAHFCPQVNDCAEQGWEEIVDASMTYLLRTVLAKNVKETAVVQQSVSMPSDTTKMRKHISIVCDRLNKGARLYHPITGSGGSTSKVAMQDTPKAKAETEGEKTSL
;
A
#
# COMPACT_ATOMS: atom_id res chain seq x y z
N GLY A 1 -31.60 -24.24 -32.66
CA GLY A 1 -31.74 -24.79 -31.31
C GLY A 1 -31.25 -23.75 -30.35
N ASN A 2 -32.15 -23.18 -29.55
CA ASN A 2 -31.80 -22.22 -28.52
C ASN A 2 -31.15 -22.99 -27.37
N GLY A 3 -29.83 -23.18 -27.44
CA GLY A 3 -29.06 -23.60 -26.27
C GLY A 3 -29.02 -22.43 -25.32
N GLU A 4 -29.57 -22.59 -24.12
CA GLU A 4 -29.37 -21.61 -23.06
C GLU A 4 -27.86 -21.40 -22.87
N PRO A 5 -27.41 -20.15 -22.66
CA PRO A 5 -26.00 -19.86 -22.46
C PRO A 5 -25.48 -20.58 -21.21
N LEU A 6 -24.25 -21.08 -21.28
CA LEU A 6 -23.59 -21.72 -20.14
C LEU A 6 -23.46 -20.72 -18.98
N THR A 7 -24.06 -21.04 -17.84
CA THR A 7 -23.97 -20.25 -16.61
C THR A 7 -23.12 -20.98 -15.58
N ILE A 8 -22.16 -20.28 -14.98
CA ILE A 8 -21.30 -20.80 -13.91
C ILE A 8 -21.63 -20.02 -12.64
N GLU A 9 -21.93 -20.74 -11.56
CA GLU A 9 -22.25 -20.16 -10.25
C GLU A 9 -21.34 -20.80 -9.18
N TYR A 10 -21.04 -20.01 -8.15
CA TYR A 10 -20.33 -20.47 -6.96
C TYR A 10 -21.25 -20.23 -5.75
N THR A 11 -21.48 -21.23 -4.91
CA THR A 11 -22.46 -21.15 -3.79
C THR A 11 -21.81 -21.16 -2.42
N GLU A 12 -20.62 -21.74 -2.31
CA GLU A 12 -19.83 -21.84 -1.09
C GLU A 12 -19.43 -20.45 -0.55
N PRO A 13 -19.10 -20.34 0.76
CA PRO A 13 -18.55 -19.12 1.31
C PRO A 13 -17.18 -18.83 0.69
N LEU A 14 -16.91 -17.54 0.42
CA LEU A 14 -15.62 -17.11 -0.09
C LEU A 14 -14.50 -17.47 0.91
N PRO A 15 -13.36 -18.04 0.46
CA PRO A 15 -12.24 -18.43 1.31
C PRO A 15 -11.40 -17.20 1.71
N LEU A 16 -12.04 -16.22 2.37
CA LEU A 16 -11.40 -14.96 2.75
C LEU A 16 -10.30 -15.15 3.80
N GLN A 17 -10.39 -16.17 4.65
CA GLN A 17 -9.36 -16.44 5.65
C GLN A 17 -8.03 -16.82 5.00
N ASP A 18 -8.02 -17.73 4.04
CA ASP A 18 -6.81 -18.12 3.33
C ASP A 18 -6.23 -16.94 2.55
N PHE A 19 -7.10 -16.12 1.94
CA PHE A 19 -6.67 -14.88 1.29
C PHE A 19 -6.01 -13.92 2.28
N TYR A 20 -6.57 -13.75 3.47
CA TYR A 20 -6.01 -12.89 4.51
C TYR A 20 -4.66 -13.38 5.01
N THR A 21 -4.46 -14.69 5.12
CA THR A 21 -3.13 -15.26 5.44
C THR A 21 -2.10 -14.89 4.37
N MET A 22 -2.44 -14.98 3.09
CA MET A 22 -1.51 -14.60 2.01
C MET A 22 -1.14 -13.12 2.03
N ILE A 23 -2.09 -12.25 2.43
CA ILE A 23 -1.82 -10.82 2.63
C ILE A 23 -0.87 -10.62 3.81
N ASP A 24 -1.11 -11.29 4.93
CA ASP A 24 -0.28 -11.18 6.14
C ASP A 24 1.16 -11.63 5.87
N ASP A 25 1.33 -12.78 5.20
CA ASP A 25 2.64 -13.32 4.83
C ASP A 25 3.44 -12.34 3.93
N HIS A 26 2.75 -11.67 3.02
CA HIS A 26 3.35 -10.66 2.14
C HIS A 26 3.80 -9.43 2.92
N LEU A 27 2.93 -8.86 3.76
CA LEU A 27 3.26 -7.70 4.58
C LEU A 27 4.41 -8.00 5.54
N GLU A 28 4.41 -9.19 6.15
CA GLU A 28 5.49 -9.62 7.04
C GLU A 28 6.83 -9.69 6.29
N CYS A 29 6.86 -10.24 5.08
CA CYS A 29 8.08 -10.25 4.26
C CYS A 29 8.58 -8.82 3.96
N ARG A 30 7.68 -7.87 3.69
CA ARG A 30 8.06 -6.46 3.48
C ARG A 30 8.64 -5.82 4.74
N GLN A 31 8.00 -6.03 5.89
CA GLN A 31 8.47 -5.51 7.17
C GLN A 31 9.85 -6.09 7.55
N GLN A 32 10.05 -7.39 7.37
CA GLN A 32 11.34 -8.06 7.60
C GLN A 32 12.42 -7.51 6.66
N LEU A 33 12.10 -7.28 5.38
CA LEU A 33 13.03 -6.73 4.42
C LEU A 33 13.50 -5.33 4.83
N LEU A 34 12.56 -4.48 5.24
CA LEU A 34 12.85 -3.12 5.70
C LEU A 34 13.76 -3.13 6.95
N ALA A 35 13.47 -4.01 7.91
CA ALA A 35 14.27 -4.17 9.12
C ALA A 35 15.71 -4.59 8.80
N HIS A 36 15.89 -5.65 8.01
CA HIS A 36 17.23 -6.13 7.64
C HIS A 36 18.00 -5.15 6.76
N GLN A 37 17.33 -4.39 5.90
CA GLN A 37 17.97 -3.32 5.13
C GLN A 37 18.48 -2.19 6.04
N SER A 38 17.72 -1.81 7.07
CA SER A 38 18.16 -0.82 8.06
C SER A 38 19.40 -1.32 8.81
N GLU A 39 19.37 -2.57 9.29
CA GLU A 39 20.50 -3.17 9.99
C GLU A 39 21.75 -3.28 9.10
N LEU A 40 21.56 -3.68 7.84
CA LEU A 40 22.63 -3.77 6.84
C LEU A 40 23.25 -2.39 6.58
N ASN A 41 22.43 -1.34 6.50
CA ASN A 41 22.89 0.02 6.32
C ASN A 41 23.72 0.48 7.53
N ASP A 42 23.25 0.26 8.74
CA ASP A 42 23.96 0.61 9.98
C ASP A 42 25.29 -0.15 10.09
N CYS A 43 25.29 -1.46 9.81
CA CYS A 43 26.50 -2.28 9.79
C CYS A 43 27.50 -1.79 8.73
N SER A 44 27.01 -1.44 7.53
CA SER A 44 27.84 -0.86 6.46
C SER A 44 28.48 0.46 6.88
N HIS A 45 27.76 1.32 7.60
CA HIS A 45 28.31 2.55 8.14
C HIS A 45 29.39 2.29 9.19
N GLN A 46 29.15 1.36 10.12
CA GLN A 46 30.14 0.96 11.12
C GLN A 46 31.41 0.40 10.48
N PHE A 47 31.26 -0.48 9.49
CA PHE A 47 32.38 -1.06 8.75
C PHE A 47 33.25 0.02 8.10
N ARG A 48 32.63 0.98 7.40
CA ARG A 48 33.35 2.12 6.79
C ARG A 48 34.08 2.99 7.82
N ILE A 49 33.53 3.14 9.03
CA ILE A 49 34.20 3.88 10.11
C ILE A 49 35.45 3.14 10.58
N ILE A 50 35.37 1.81 10.72
CA ILE A 50 36.51 0.95 11.09
C ILE A 50 37.60 1.02 10.02
N GLU A 51 37.24 0.87 8.75
CA GLU A 51 38.17 1.01 7.61
C GLU A 51 38.90 2.35 7.62
N LYS A 52 38.18 3.46 7.80
CA LYS A 52 38.80 4.80 7.90
C LYS A 52 39.77 4.90 9.08
N ARG A 53 39.43 4.33 10.24
CA ARG A 53 40.32 4.31 11.41
C ARG A 53 41.58 3.49 11.15
N LEU A 54 41.46 2.33 10.51
CA LEU A 54 42.60 1.51 10.11
C LEU A 54 43.52 2.27 9.15
N LEU A 55 42.97 2.90 8.11
CA LEU A 55 43.75 3.69 7.15
C LEU A 55 44.54 4.83 7.81
N VAL A 56 43.92 5.56 8.76
CA VAL A 56 44.61 6.62 9.51
C VAL A 56 45.75 6.04 10.35
N ARG A 57 45.54 4.89 11.01
CA ARG A 57 46.57 4.23 11.82
C ARG A 57 47.72 3.67 10.99
N PHE A 58 47.45 3.11 9.81
CA PHE A 58 48.49 2.66 8.88
C PHE A 58 49.36 3.79 8.34
N LYS A 59 48.83 5.02 8.30
CA LYS A 59 49.57 6.21 7.87
C LYS A 59 50.42 6.82 9.00
N ASP A 60 50.23 6.41 10.25
CA ASP A 60 50.89 6.99 11.40
C ASP A 60 52.35 6.49 11.53
N ARG A 61 53.28 7.39 11.83
CA ARG A 61 54.72 7.09 11.83
C ARG A 61 55.14 6.22 13.03
N ASN A 62 54.34 6.20 14.09
CA ASN A 62 54.54 5.37 15.29
C ASN A 62 53.22 4.69 15.70
N PRO A 63 52.82 3.58 15.05
CA PRO A 63 51.51 2.97 15.24
C PRO A 63 51.39 2.30 16.62
N ALA A 64 50.29 2.59 17.33
CA ALA A 64 49.88 1.82 18.51
C ALA A 64 49.39 0.40 18.10
N PRO A 65 49.35 -0.59 19.00
CA PRO A 65 49.01 -1.98 18.66
C PRO A 65 47.63 -2.11 17.98
N LEU A 66 47.58 -2.74 16.79
CA LEU A 66 46.41 -2.86 15.92
C LEU A 66 45.46 -4.02 16.29
N ALA A 67 45.89 -4.92 17.19
CA ALA A 67 45.29 -6.25 17.38
C ALA A 67 43.76 -6.26 17.60
N HIS A 68 43.21 -5.26 18.30
CA HIS A 68 41.78 -5.22 18.59
C HIS A 68 40.93 -4.67 17.43
N LEU A 69 41.53 -3.88 16.54
CA LEU A 69 40.82 -3.23 15.43
C LEU A 69 40.72 -4.16 14.22
N ASP A 70 41.72 -4.99 13.99
CA ASP A 70 41.71 -6.01 12.93
C ASP A 70 40.65 -7.09 13.21
N THR A 71 40.58 -7.59 14.45
CA THR A 71 39.52 -8.53 14.87
C THR A 71 38.12 -7.92 14.71
N LEU A 72 37.95 -6.65 15.14
CA LEU A 72 36.67 -5.96 15.00
C LEU A 72 36.26 -5.78 13.54
N MET A 73 37.22 -5.52 12.65
CA MET A 73 36.96 -5.42 11.21
C MET A 73 36.51 -6.77 10.65
N GLU A 74 37.19 -7.87 11.00
CA GLU A 74 36.83 -9.21 10.54
C GLU A 74 35.43 -9.61 11.01
N GLU A 75 35.09 -9.37 12.27
CA GLU A 75 33.75 -9.64 12.82
C GLU A 75 32.67 -8.78 12.15
N SER A 76 32.95 -7.49 11.95
CA SER A 76 32.01 -6.57 11.29
C SER A 76 31.77 -6.97 9.83
N TYR A 77 32.81 -7.43 9.13
CA TYR A 77 32.69 -7.93 7.76
C TYR A 77 31.85 -9.21 7.69
N LYS A 78 32.08 -10.17 8.61
CA LYS A 78 31.28 -11.39 8.70
C LYS A 78 29.80 -11.07 8.92
N ARG A 79 29.51 -10.16 9.85
CA ARG A 79 28.13 -9.69 10.11
C ARG A 79 27.52 -8.99 8.90
N LEU A 80 28.29 -8.16 8.21
CA LEU A 80 27.84 -7.49 6.99
C LEU A 80 27.42 -8.50 5.91
N LEU A 81 28.24 -9.54 5.72
CA LEU A 81 27.95 -10.61 4.76
C LEU A 81 26.71 -11.43 5.16
N GLU A 82 26.56 -11.73 6.45
CA GLU A 82 25.37 -12.42 6.97
C GLU A 82 24.09 -11.61 6.73
N LEU A 83 24.10 -10.31 7.06
CA LEU A 83 22.96 -9.43 6.83
C LEU A 83 22.64 -9.30 5.34
N ALA A 84 23.64 -9.24 4.46
CA ALA A 84 23.44 -9.21 3.02
C ALA A 84 22.74 -10.49 2.52
N ASN A 85 23.16 -11.66 3.01
CA ASN A 85 22.51 -12.94 2.68
C ASN A 85 21.07 -13.01 3.21
N GLN A 86 20.81 -12.47 4.41
CA GLN A 86 19.45 -12.39 4.98
C GLN A 86 18.55 -11.52 4.11
N VAL A 87 19.01 -10.32 3.72
CA VAL A 87 18.29 -9.42 2.81
C VAL A 87 17.96 -10.13 1.49
N GLU A 88 18.93 -10.81 0.87
CA GLU A 88 18.70 -11.56 -0.38
C GLU A 88 17.66 -12.68 -0.18
N GLY A 89 17.72 -13.38 0.95
CA GLY A 89 16.75 -14.42 1.32
C GLY A 89 15.33 -13.86 1.46
N VAL A 90 15.17 -12.72 2.12
CA VAL A 90 13.86 -12.08 2.29
C VAL A 90 13.35 -11.51 0.97
N GLN A 91 14.21 -10.93 0.11
CA GLN A 91 13.81 -10.49 -1.22
C GLN A 91 13.25 -11.63 -2.09
N LYS A 92 13.86 -12.82 -2.02
CA LYS A 92 13.36 -14.02 -2.70
C LYS A 92 11.99 -14.44 -2.15
N ARG A 93 11.84 -14.48 -0.82
CA ARG A 93 10.55 -14.81 -0.17
C ARG A 93 9.47 -13.80 -0.51
N LEU A 94 9.77 -12.50 -0.49
CA LEU A 94 8.84 -11.44 -0.84
C LEU A 94 8.33 -11.62 -2.28
N LYS A 95 9.22 -11.92 -3.24
CA LYS A 95 8.81 -12.19 -4.62
C LYS A 95 7.89 -13.41 -4.73
N LEU A 96 8.15 -14.47 -3.97
CA LEU A 96 7.28 -15.64 -3.94
C LEU A 96 5.91 -15.32 -3.31
N ALA A 97 5.90 -14.58 -2.20
CA ALA A 97 4.68 -14.12 -1.54
C ALA A 97 3.86 -13.21 -2.45
N ALA A 98 4.49 -12.29 -3.18
CA ALA A 98 3.82 -11.39 -4.12
C ALA A 98 3.15 -12.16 -5.27
N ASN A 99 3.84 -13.15 -5.84
CA ASN A 99 3.26 -14.02 -6.87
C ASN A 99 2.09 -14.85 -6.32
N ALA A 100 2.25 -15.44 -5.14
CA ALA A 100 1.19 -16.22 -4.50
C ALA A 100 -0.04 -15.36 -4.19
N LEU A 101 0.17 -14.16 -3.65
CA LEU A 101 -0.88 -13.19 -3.38
C LEU A 101 -1.55 -12.72 -4.67
N SER A 102 -0.80 -12.50 -5.75
CA SER A 102 -1.36 -12.14 -7.06
C SER A 102 -2.31 -13.23 -7.56
N CYS A 103 -1.86 -14.48 -7.60
CA CYS A 103 -2.69 -15.63 -8.00
C CYS A 103 -3.93 -15.78 -7.12
N THR A 104 -3.77 -15.63 -5.81
CA THR A 104 -4.88 -15.72 -4.85
C THR A 104 -5.87 -14.57 -5.03
N THR A 105 -5.39 -13.38 -5.38
CA THR A 105 -6.24 -12.22 -5.69
C THR A 105 -7.04 -12.44 -6.96
N TYR A 106 -6.45 -13.00 -8.02
CA TYR A 106 -7.20 -13.40 -9.21
C TYR A 106 -8.27 -14.45 -8.89
N LEU A 107 -7.91 -15.45 -8.10
CA LEU A 107 -8.84 -16.50 -7.68
C LEU A 107 -10.02 -15.91 -6.88
N ILE A 108 -9.75 -15.07 -5.88
CA ILE A 108 -10.82 -14.50 -5.06
C ILE A 108 -11.72 -13.57 -5.88
N LEU A 109 -11.17 -12.78 -6.80
CA LEU A 109 -11.95 -11.95 -7.72
C LEU A 109 -12.88 -12.80 -8.60
N MET A 110 -12.37 -13.90 -9.15
CA MET A 110 -13.16 -14.83 -9.94
C MET A 110 -14.27 -15.48 -9.12
N LEU A 111 -13.98 -15.91 -7.89
CA LEU A 111 -14.99 -16.47 -6.99
C LEU A 111 -16.05 -15.42 -6.62
N ILE A 112 -15.66 -14.17 -6.34
CA ILE A 112 -16.57 -13.05 -6.08
C ILE A 112 -17.49 -12.81 -7.29
N ARG A 113 -16.93 -12.83 -8.50
CA ARG A 113 -17.68 -12.65 -9.76
C ARG A 113 -18.81 -13.67 -9.89
N TYR A 114 -18.49 -14.95 -9.73
CA TYR A 114 -19.49 -16.02 -9.84
C TYR A 114 -20.43 -16.08 -8.64
N ARG A 115 -19.95 -15.74 -7.44
CA ARG A 115 -20.75 -15.78 -6.21
C ARG A 115 -21.86 -14.73 -6.18
N PHE A 116 -21.59 -13.55 -6.74
CA PHE A 116 -22.49 -12.40 -6.69
C PHE A 116 -23.08 -12.02 -8.06
N GLY A 117 -22.78 -12.79 -9.11
CA GLY A 117 -23.28 -12.58 -10.46
C GLY A 117 -22.88 -11.20 -11.01
N LEU A 118 -21.58 -10.88 -10.97
CA LEU A 118 -21.07 -9.63 -11.51
C LEU A 118 -20.91 -9.74 -13.04
N ASP A 119 -21.43 -8.73 -13.76
CA ASP A 119 -21.16 -8.56 -15.18
C ASP A 119 -19.72 -8.06 -15.41
N ASP A 120 -19.30 -8.00 -16.68
CA ASP A 120 -17.94 -7.59 -17.05
C ASP A 120 -17.58 -6.21 -16.47
N LYS A 121 -18.48 -5.24 -16.57
CA LYS A 121 -18.18 -3.86 -16.12
C LYS A 121 -18.02 -3.76 -14.61
N ASN A 122 -18.85 -4.49 -13.84
CA ASN A 122 -18.72 -4.54 -12.40
C ASN A 122 -17.47 -5.32 -11.97
N TYR A 123 -17.12 -6.37 -12.71
CA TYR A 123 -15.89 -7.12 -12.49
C TYR A 123 -14.65 -6.28 -12.77
N ASP A 124 -14.59 -5.59 -13.91
CA ASP A 124 -13.45 -4.74 -14.29
C ASP A 124 -13.19 -3.64 -13.26
N MET A 125 -14.26 -3.02 -12.75
CA MET A 125 -14.17 -2.04 -11.65
C MET A 125 -13.62 -2.68 -10.38
N LEU A 126 -14.12 -3.87 -10.01
CA LEU A 126 -13.65 -4.57 -8.81
C LEU A 126 -12.17 -4.96 -8.94
N GLU A 127 -11.78 -5.51 -10.08
CA GLU A 127 -10.41 -5.92 -10.40
C GLU A 127 -9.44 -4.73 -10.31
N ALA A 128 -9.81 -3.59 -10.91
CA ALA A 128 -9.02 -2.37 -10.83
C ALA A 128 -8.81 -1.91 -9.37
N HIS A 129 -9.80 -2.11 -8.50
CA HIS A 129 -9.68 -1.75 -7.10
C HIS A 129 -8.83 -2.74 -6.28
N PHE A 130 -8.88 -4.04 -6.59
CA PHE A 130 -8.10 -5.08 -5.92
C PHE A 130 -6.64 -5.14 -6.37
N CYS A 131 -6.31 -4.55 -7.52
CA CYS A 131 -4.93 -4.51 -8.04
C CYS A 131 -4.25 -5.89 -8.03
N PRO A 132 -4.76 -6.90 -8.76
CA PRO A 132 -4.31 -8.29 -8.64
C PRO A 132 -2.84 -8.54 -9.03
N GLN A 133 -2.20 -7.56 -9.67
CA GLN A 133 -0.76 -7.56 -9.90
C GLN A 133 -0.03 -6.95 -8.70
N VAL A 134 0.45 -7.81 -7.80
CA VAL A 134 1.17 -7.40 -6.60
C VAL A 134 2.60 -7.00 -6.98
N ASN A 135 2.86 -5.70 -6.98
CA ASN A 135 4.17 -5.14 -7.29
C ASN A 135 4.58 -4.16 -6.19
N ASP A 136 5.69 -4.44 -5.52
CA ASP A 136 6.26 -3.53 -4.53
C ASP A 136 7.31 -2.62 -5.17
N CYS A 137 7.33 -1.36 -4.73
CA CYS A 137 8.42 -0.43 -4.99
C CYS A 137 9.13 -0.10 -3.66
N ALA A 138 10.19 0.71 -3.75
CA ALA A 138 10.99 1.07 -2.58
C ALA A 138 10.20 1.90 -1.54
N GLU A 139 9.17 2.64 -1.97
CA GLU A 139 8.43 3.57 -1.12
C GLU A 139 7.02 3.08 -0.75
N GLN A 140 6.41 2.24 -1.58
CA GLN A 140 5.03 1.79 -1.46
C GLN A 140 4.89 0.35 -1.95
N GLY A 141 3.96 -0.39 -1.37
CA GLY A 141 3.61 -1.71 -1.84
C GLY A 141 2.12 -1.88 -2.03
N TRP A 142 1.73 -3.13 -2.21
CA TRP A 142 0.38 -3.48 -2.59
C TRP A 142 -0.66 -3.16 -1.50
N GLU A 143 -0.33 -3.35 -0.22
CA GLU A 143 -1.26 -3.16 0.90
C GLU A 143 -1.73 -1.71 1.02
N GLU A 144 -0.82 -0.74 0.86
CA GLU A 144 -1.16 0.67 0.95
C GLU A 144 -2.07 1.09 -0.22
N ILE A 145 -1.78 0.57 -1.41
CA ILE A 145 -2.55 0.85 -2.63
C ILE A 145 -3.96 0.29 -2.49
N VAL A 146 -4.08 -0.98 -2.09
CA VAL A 146 -5.39 -1.65 -1.97
C VAL A 146 -6.19 -1.08 -0.80
N ASP A 147 -5.59 -0.76 0.35
CA ASP A 147 -6.34 -0.12 1.44
C ASP A 147 -6.88 1.26 1.03
N ALA A 148 -6.07 2.07 0.34
CA ALA A 148 -6.52 3.37 -0.18
C ALA A 148 -7.64 3.20 -1.22
N SER A 149 -7.46 2.26 -2.13
CA SER A 149 -8.42 1.91 -3.19
C SER A 149 -9.76 1.42 -2.62
N MET A 150 -9.73 0.49 -1.65
CA MET A 150 -10.93 -0.01 -0.97
C MET A 150 -11.60 1.08 -0.14
N THR A 151 -10.82 1.92 0.54
CA THR A 151 -11.35 3.08 1.28
C THR A 151 -12.09 4.03 0.34
N TYR A 152 -11.50 4.34 -0.82
CA TYR A 152 -12.14 5.15 -1.84
C TYR A 152 -13.42 4.51 -2.35
N LEU A 153 -13.39 3.23 -2.69
CA LEU A 153 -14.54 2.48 -3.19
C LEU A 153 -15.71 2.51 -2.18
N LEU A 154 -15.42 2.30 -0.89
CA LEU A 154 -16.42 2.30 0.18
C LEU A 154 -17.04 3.68 0.46
N ARG A 155 -16.30 4.76 0.18
CA ARG A 155 -16.72 6.16 0.43
C ARG A 155 -17.36 6.83 -0.77
N THR A 156 -17.19 6.29 -1.97
CA THR A 156 -17.73 6.86 -3.21
C THR A 156 -18.81 5.96 -3.78
N VAL A 157 -18.41 4.90 -4.47
CA VAL A 157 -19.29 4.00 -5.22
C VAL A 157 -20.25 3.24 -4.29
N LEU A 158 -19.74 2.81 -3.13
CA LEU A 158 -20.52 1.98 -2.21
C LEU A 158 -21.03 2.73 -0.98
N ALA A 159 -20.84 4.05 -0.88
CA ALA A 159 -21.19 4.83 0.31
C ALA A 159 -22.66 4.67 0.72
N LYS A 160 -22.92 4.53 2.02
CA LYS A 160 -24.29 4.40 2.52
C LYS A 160 -24.98 5.76 2.71
N ASN A 161 -24.20 6.82 2.90
CA ASN A 161 -24.70 8.15 3.21
C ASN A 161 -23.66 9.25 2.91
N VAL A 162 -24.14 10.48 2.69
CA VAL A 162 -23.33 11.65 2.27
C VAL A 162 -22.22 12.02 3.27
N LYS A 163 -22.38 11.63 4.56
CA LYS A 163 -21.35 11.86 5.59
C LYS A 163 -20.12 10.97 5.43
N GLU A 164 -20.22 9.80 4.79
CA GLU A 164 -19.07 8.93 4.49
C GLU A 164 -18.22 9.46 3.33
N THR A 165 -18.77 10.34 2.49
CA THR A 165 -18.18 10.82 1.22
C THR A 165 -17.07 11.87 1.41
N ALA A 166 -16.80 12.31 2.65
CA ALA A 166 -15.65 13.17 2.93
C ALA A 166 -14.35 12.39 2.64
N VAL A 167 -13.71 12.69 1.52
CA VAL A 167 -12.41 12.13 1.13
C VAL A 167 -11.35 12.82 1.97
N VAL A 168 -10.94 12.18 3.07
CA VAL A 168 -9.74 12.58 3.79
C VAL A 168 -8.57 11.91 3.09
N GLN A 169 -7.66 12.70 2.52
CA GLN A 169 -6.39 12.17 2.03
C GLN A 169 -5.61 11.60 3.22
N GLN A 170 -5.45 10.28 3.22
CA GLN A 170 -4.61 9.58 4.20
C GLN A 170 -3.19 9.50 3.64
N SER A 171 -2.19 9.67 4.50
CA SER A 171 -0.79 9.42 4.14
C SER A 171 -0.62 7.95 3.77
N VAL A 172 -0.03 7.69 2.62
CA VAL A 172 0.25 6.34 2.11
C VAL A 172 1.59 5.90 2.69
N SER A 173 1.56 5.10 3.75
CA SER A 173 2.73 4.54 4.41
C SER A 173 2.50 3.08 4.75
N MET A 174 3.57 2.28 4.78
CA MET A 174 3.48 0.86 5.11
C MET A 174 2.72 0.63 6.42
N PRO A 175 1.67 -0.21 6.41
CA PRO A 175 0.86 -0.43 7.59
C PRO A 175 1.58 -1.33 8.59
N SER A 176 1.25 -1.16 9.88
CA SER A 176 1.73 -2.06 10.94
C SER A 176 1.05 -3.43 10.89
N ASP A 177 -0.19 -3.48 10.43
CA ASP A 177 -1.01 -4.69 10.30
C ASP A 177 -2.06 -4.54 9.20
N THR A 178 -2.68 -5.65 8.80
CA THR A 178 -3.63 -5.71 7.68
C THR A 178 -5.10 -5.59 8.13
N THR A 179 -5.37 -5.38 9.44
CA THR A 179 -6.71 -5.51 10.03
C THR A 179 -7.72 -4.57 9.40
N LYS A 180 -7.32 -3.32 9.16
CA LYS A 180 -8.15 -2.31 8.51
C LYS A 180 -8.51 -2.72 7.08
N MET A 181 -7.52 -3.12 6.29
CA MET A 181 -7.70 -3.53 4.90
C MET A 181 -8.59 -4.77 4.79
N ARG A 182 -8.36 -5.81 5.60
CA ARG A 182 -9.22 -7.00 5.67
C ARG A 182 -10.66 -6.65 6.01
N LYS A 183 -10.86 -5.72 6.95
CA LYS A 183 -12.20 -5.23 7.29
C LYS A 183 -12.85 -4.52 6.10
N HIS A 184 -12.11 -3.70 5.37
CA HIS A 184 -12.63 -3.05 4.16
C HIS A 184 -13.02 -4.07 3.09
N ILE A 185 -12.17 -5.07 2.81
CA ILE A 185 -12.47 -6.16 1.88
C ILE A 185 -13.74 -6.90 2.30
N SER A 186 -13.87 -7.30 3.57
CA SER A 186 -15.08 -7.95 4.09
C SER A 186 -16.33 -7.09 3.88
N ILE A 187 -16.26 -5.77 4.14
CA ILE A 187 -17.39 -4.86 3.95
C ILE A 187 -17.77 -4.75 2.47
N VAL A 188 -16.80 -4.71 1.55
CA VAL A 188 -17.07 -4.71 0.10
C VAL A 188 -17.81 -5.99 -0.29
N CYS A 189 -17.31 -7.16 0.11
CA CYS A 189 -17.96 -8.45 -0.13
C CYS A 189 -19.39 -8.50 0.44
N ASP A 190 -19.59 -8.00 1.66
CA ASP A 190 -20.92 -7.92 2.28
C ASP A 190 -21.89 -7.01 1.51
N ARG A 191 -21.40 -5.88 0.98
CA ARG A 191 -22.23 -4.96 0.18
C ARG A 191 -22.59 -5.58 -1.17
N LEU A 192 -21.65 -6.26 -1.83
CA LEU A 192 -21.89 -6.98 -3.08
C LEU A 192 -22.89 -8.14 -2.89
N ASN A 193 -22.78 -8.90 -1.80
CA ASN A 193 -23.71 -9.96 -1.45
C ASN A 193 -25.14 -9.42 -1.21
N LYS A 194 -25.28 -8.17 -0.77
CA LYS A 194 -26.56 -7.46 -0.63
C LYS A 194 -27.08 -6.84 -1.94
N GLY A 195 -26.42 -7.10 -3.06
CA GLY A 195 -26.84 -6.64 -4.39
C GLY A 195 -26.24 -5.30 -4.82
N ALA A 196 -25.29 -4.73 -4.07
CA ALA A 196 -24.60 -3.52 -4.55
C ALA A 196 -23.86 -3.78 -5.87
N ARG A 197 -23.73 -2.74 -6.68
CA ARG A 197 -23.03 -2.77 -7.97
C ARG A 197 -22.05 -1.59 -8.02
N LEU A 198 -20.93 -1.80 -8.69
CA LEU A 198 -19.81 -0.86 -8.76
C LEU A 198 -19.88 0.03 -10.01
N TYR A 199 -20.47 -0.48 -11.08
CA TYR A 199 -20.66 0.27 -12.31
C TYR A 199 -22.13 0.70 -12.43
N HIS A 200 -22.34 2.00 -12.62
CA HIS A 200 -23.62 2.58 -12.97
C HIS A 200 -23.48 3.27 -14.34
N PRO A 201 -24.24 2.85 -15.37
CA PRO A 201 -24.25 3.56 -16.63
C PRO A 201 -24.73 5.00 -16.40
N ILE A 202 -24.04 5.99 -16.97
CA ILE A 202 -24.55 7.35 -17.04
C ILE A 202 -25.75 7.32 -18.00
N THR A 203 -26.94 7.05 -17.48
CA THR A 203 -28.17 7.26 -18.23
C THR A 203 -28.43 8.76 -18.23
N GLY A 204 -28.23 9.41 -19.38
CA GLY A 204 -28.66 10.79 -19.59
C GLY A 204 -30.17 10.88 -19.52
N SER A 205 -30.73 11.14 -18.33
CA SER A 205 -32.09 11.65 -18.12
C SER A 205 -32.34 11.89 -16.63
N GLY A 206 -32.49 13.17 -16.25
CA GLY A 206 -33.15 13.57 -14.99
C GLY A 206 -32.24 14.29 -14.00
N GLY A 207 -32.18 15.63 -14.14
CA GLY A 207 -31.38 16.51 -13.30
C GLY A 207 -31.63 16.36 -11.80
N SER A 208 -30.54 16.22 -11.05
CA SER A 208 -30.47 16.65 -9.65
C SER A 208 -29.55 17.87 -9.62
N THR A 209 -30.16 19.03 -9.48
CA THR A 209 -29.49 20.31 -9.31
C THR A 209 -28.64 20.28 -8.04
N SER A 210 -27.34 20.03 -8.17
CA SER A 210 -26.37 20.51 -7.20
C SER A 210 -26.26 22.02 -7.37
N LYS A 211 -27.07 22.77 -6.61
CA LYS A 211 -26.81 24.20 -6.36
C LYS A 211 -25.46 24.29 -5.68
N VAL A 212 -24.41 24.53 -6.45
CA VAL A 212 -23.16 25.05 -5.92
C VAL A 212 -23.46 26.51 -5.56
N ALA A 213 -23.61 26.77 -4.26
CA ALA A 213 -23.66 28.12 -3.73
C ALA A 213 -22.32 28.79 -4.05
N MET A 214 -22.35 29.73 -4.99
CA MET A 214 -21.24 30.60 -5.32
C MET A 214 -21.02 31.52 -4.12
N GLN A 215 -19.98 31.25 -3.35
CA GLN A 215 -19.63 32.04 -2.18
C GLN A 215 -18.96 33.33 -2.65
N ASP A 216 -19.55 34.45 -2.22
CA ASP A 216 -19.16 35.82 -2.52
C ASP A 216 -17.65 36.07 -2.32
N THR A 217 -17.01 36.54 -3.39
CA THR A 217 -15.73 37.27 -3.32
C THR A 217 -15.89 38.56 -2.51
N PRO A 218 -15.08 38.82 -1.48
CA PRO A 218 -15.06 40.11 -0.82
C PRO A 218 -14.44 41.17 -1.73
N LYS A 219 -15.23 42.22 -1.99
CA LYS A 219 -14.86 43.48 -2.65
C LYS A 219 -13.62 44.11 -1.99
N ALA A 220 -12.61 44.41 -2.81
CA ALA A 220 -11.54 45.34 -2.47
C ALA A 220 -12.12 46.74 -2.20
N LYS A 221 -11.76 47.34 -1.07
CA LYS A 221 -11.88 48.77 -0.82
C LYS A 221 -10.48 49.39 -0.95
N ALA A 222 -10.33 50.25 -1.94
CA ALA A 222 -9.24 51.22 -2.02
C ALA A 222 -9.72 52.56 -1.43
N GLU A 223 -8.74 53.36 -1.00
CA GLU A 223 -8.78 54.84 -0.85
C GLU A 223 -9.49 55.39 0.41
N THR A 224 -8.96 56.37 1.17
CA THR A 224 -7.79 57.26 1.03
C THR A 224 -7.48 57.95 2.38
N GLU A 225 -6.21 58.37 2.52
CA GLU A 225 -5.69 59.61 3.16
C GLU A 225 -6.04 60.03 4.60
N GLY A 226 -4.97 60.40 5.33
CA GLY A 226 -5.04 61.06 6.63
C GLY A 226 -3.66 61.28 7.26
N GLU A 227 -2.84 62.08 6.59
CA GLU A 227 -1.61 62.71 7.08
C GLU A 227 -1.78 63.36 8.47
N LYS A 228 -0.83 63.15 9.40
CA LYS A 228 -0.22 64.19 10.28
C LYS A 228 0.81 63.64 11.29
N THR A 229 2.06 64.00 11.01
CA THR A 229 3.04 64.69 11.89
C THR A 229 3.30 64.22 13.34
N SER A 230 4.59 63.93 13.57
CA SER A 230 5.48 64.47 14.60
C SER A 230 5.88 63.57 15.79
N LEU A 231 7.22 63.50 15.91
CA LEU A 231 8.11 63.13 17.01
C LEU A 231 8.40 61.63 17.22
#